data_AF-A0AAW6UZM4-F1
#
_entry.id   AF-A0AAW6UZM4-F1
#
_cell.length_a   1.000
_cell.length_b   1.000
_cell.length_c   1.000
_cell.angle_alpha   90.00
_cell.angle_beta   90.00
_cell.angle_gamma   90.00
#
_symmetry.space_group_name_H-M   'P 1'
#
loop_
_entity.id
_entity.type
_entity.pdbx_description
1 polymer ?
#
loop_
_entity_poly.entity_id
_entity_poly.type
_entity_poly.pdbx_seq_one_letter_code
_entity_poly.pdbx_strand_id
1 'polypeptide(L)'
;MIRGILDHLLPDQYISLCPEVAGGLPTPRPPAKIQYASSIDVLQHQAFVLDNLGNDVSNAFIDGAHQALKLAQQFKVTHAILKAKSPSCGSDLIYDGSFSGHKVHGDGVTAALFKQHGITVMTEHEFLVQLSKTIL
;
A
#
# COMPACT_ATOMS: atom_id res chain seq x y z
N MET A 1 -12.57 8.59 0.20
CA MET A 1 -12.34 8.09 1.58
C MET A 1 -12.68 6.60 1.56
N ILE A 2 -11.84 5.71 2.11
CA ILE A 2 -12.06 4.25 2.05
C ILE A 2 -13.38 3.82 2.73
N ARG A 3 -13.96 4.65 3.62
CA ARG A 3 -15.18 4.34 4.35
C ARG A 3 -16.36 3.93 3.44
N GLY A 4 -16.51 4.54 2.27
CA GLY A 4 -17.57 4.16 1.31
C GLY A 4 -17.35 2.83 0.59
N ILE A 5 -16.13 2.27 0.62
CA ILE A 5 -15.86 0.94 0.07
C ILE A 5 -16.49 -0.14 0.95
N LEU A 6 -16.43 0.05 2.28
CA LEU A 6 -16.91 -0.95 3.23
C LEU A 6 -18.41 -1.21 3.10
N ASP A 7 -19.18 -0.21 2.67
CA ASP A 7 -20.61 -0.33 2.40
C ASP A 7 -20.92 -1.31 1.24
N HIS A 8 -19.92 -1.64 0.43
CA HIS A 8 -20.01 -2.60 -0.68
C HIS A 8 -19.40 -3.97 -0.38
N LEU A 9 -18.89 -4.18 0.85
CA LEU A 9 -18.28 -5.44 1.27
C LEU A 9 -19.15 -6.13 2.32
N LEU A 10 -19.23 -7.46 2.24
CA LEU A 10 -19.89 -8.24 3.29
C LEU A 10 -19.03 -8.21 4.57
N PRO A 11 -19.61 -8.00 5.76
CA PRO A 11 -18.85 -7.83 7.02
C PRO A 11 -17.79 -8.89 7.31
N ASP A 12 -18.06 -10.15 6.94
CA ASP A 12 -17.18 -11.28 7.20
C ASP A 12 -16.26 -11.65 6.02
N GLN A 13 -16.25 -10.83 4.96
CA GLN A 13 -15.47 -11.07 3.73
C GLN A 13 -14.27 -10.13 3.55
N TYR A 14 -13.93 -9.36 4.58
CA TYR A 14 -12.74 -8.52 4.54
C TYR A 14 -12.01 -8.50 5.87
N ILE A 15 -10.72 -8.21 5.77
CA ILE A 15 -9.86 -7.84 6.90
C ILE A 15 -9.29 -6.46 6.62
N SER A 16 -9.15 -5.64 7.65
CA SER A 16 -8.57 -4.30 7.53
C SER A 16 -7.20 -4.25 8.20
N LEU A 17 -6.26 -3.57 7.57
CA LEU A 17 -4.90 -3.41 8.07
C LEU A 17 -4.29 -2.13 7.52
N CYS A 18 -3.49 -1.44 8.33
CA CYS A 18 -2.57 -0.41 7.87
C CYS A 18 -1.14 -0.97 7.97
N PRO A 19 -0.45 -1.26 6.85
CA PRO A 19 0.89 -1.83 6.89
C PRO A 19 1.88 -0.94 7.64
N GLU A 20 1.79 0.39 7.48
CA GLU A 20 2.67 1.34 8.16
C GLU A 20 2.54 1.28 9.70
N VAL A 21 1.31 1.08 10.21
CA VAL A 21 1.07 0.92 11.66
C VAL A 21 1.49 -0.48 12.13
N ALA A 22 1.23 -1.53 11.33
CA ALA A 22 1.68 -2.88 11.62
C ALA A 22 3.22 -2.96 11.72
N GLY A 23 3.91 -2.17 10.91
CA GLY A 23 5.35 -1.97 10.96
C GLY A 23 5.85 -1.08 12.09
N GLY A 24 4.97 -0.55 12.94
CA GLY A 24 5.32 0.19 14.14
C GLY A 24 5.31 1.72 14.02
N LEU A 25 4.88 2.31 12.89
CA LEU A 25 4.78 3.77 12.80
C LEU A 25 3.57 4.31 13.60
N PRO A 26 3.70 5.48 14.24
CA PRO A 26 2.63 6.05 15.05
C PRO A 26 1.49 6.63 14.20
N THR A 27 0.40 7.03 14.88
CA THR A 27 -0.69 7.83 14.30
C THR A 27 -0.97 9.03 15.21
N PRO A 28 -0.79 10.28 14.76
CA PRO A 28 -0.26 10.68 13.45
C PRO A 28 1.24 10.38 13.30
N ARG A 29 1.74 10.50 12.06
CA ARG A 29 3.17 10.38 11.71
C ARG A 29 3.52 11.34 10.57
N PRO A 30 4.80 11.70 10.39
CA PRO A 30 5.21 12.55 9.27
C PRO A 30 5.00 11.84 7.91
N PRO A 31 4.71 12.58 6.82
CA PRO A 31 4.61 12.01 5.48
C PRO A 31 5.93 11.40 5.03
N ALA A 32 5.88 10.23 4.39
CA ALA A 32 7.05 9.53 3.87
C ALA A 32 6.97 9.26 2.37
N LYS A 33 8.14 9.07 1.73
CA LYS A 33 8.27 8.74 0.30
C LYS A 33 9.44 7.81 0.05
N ILE A 34 9.26 6.88 -0.89
CA ILE A 34 10.35 6.12 -1.49
C ILE A 34 11.30 7.10 -2.20
N GLN A 35 12.60 7.01 -1.94
CA GLN A 35 13.59 7.94 -2.47
C GLN A 35 14.15 7.47 -3.81
N TYR A 36 13.66 8.07 -4.91
CA TYR A 36 14.21 7.93 -6.26
C TYR A 36 14.50 6.49 -6.71
N ALA A 37 13.71 5.53 -6.24
CA ALA A 37 13.91 4.09 -6.43
C ALA A 37 12.56 3.36 -6.51
N SER A 38 12.60 2.07 -6.83
CA SER A 38 11.41 1.23 -6.82
C SER A 38 11.13 0.69 -5.41
N SER A 39 9.88 0.26 -5.17
CA SER A 39 9.53 -0.48 -3.96
C SER A 39 10.22 -1.84 -3.86
N ILE A 40 10.66 -2.42 -4.99
CA ILE A 40 11.47 -3.65 -4.99
C ILE A 40 12.85 -3.39 -4.40
N ASP A 41 13.47 -2.26 -4.73
CA ASP A 41 14.75 -1.87 -4.15
C ASP A 41 14.62 -1.69 -2.62
N VAL A 42 13.49 -1.13 -2.16
CA VAL A 42 13.19 -1.02 -0.71
C VAL A 42 13.06 -2.41 -0.08
N LEU A 43 12.28 -3.33 -0.67
CA LEU A 43 12.12 -4.71 -0.17
C LEU A 43 13.45 -5.49 -0.13
N GLN A 44 14.41 -5.13 -0.98
CA GLN A 44 15.76 -5.72 -1.01
C GLN A 44 16.76 -4.99 -0.11
N HIS A 45 16.31 -4.01 0.69
CA HIS A 45 17.18 -3.14 1.52
C HIS A 45 18.23 -2.36 0.72
N GLN A 46 17.92 -2.01 -0.54
CA GLN A 46 18.78 -1.26 -1.46
C GLN A 46 18.33 0.19 -1.67
N ALA A 47 17.16 0.56 -1.16
CA ALA A 47 16.63 1.91 -1.22
C ALA A 47 15.91 2.30 0.06
N PHE A 48 15.68 3.60 0.22
CA PHE A 48 15.12 4.17 1.43
C PHE A 48 13.70 4.69 1.23
N VAL A 49 12.90 4.56 2.30
CA VAL A 49 11.69 5.35 2.53
C VAL A 49 12.05 6.39 3.58
N LEU A 50 12.07 7.66 3.19
CA LEU A 50 12.35 8.76 4.10
C LEU A 50 11.07 9.52 4.42
N ASP A 51 10.93 9.92 5.67
CA ASP A 51 9.94 10.91 6.04
C ASP A 51 10.38 12.34 5.65
N ASN A 52 9.48 13.31 5.74
CA ASN A 52 9.78 14.70 5.40
C ASN A 52 10.70 15.42 6.40
N LEU A 53 11.09 14.75 7.49
CA LEU A 53 12.09 15.21 8.45
C LEU A 53 13.47 14.60 8.17
N GLY A 54 13.56 13.69 7.20
CA GLY A 54 14.78 13.00 6.81
C GLY A 54 15.06 11.71 7.59
N ASN A 55 14.11 11.22 8.40
CA ASN A 55 14.28 9.96 9.10
C ASN A 55 14.06 8.78 8.14
N ASP A 56 14.94 7.78 8.23
CA ASP A 56 14.77 6.52 7.54
C ASP A 56 13.72 5.66 8.26
N VAL A 57 12.60 5.42 7.58
CA VAL A 57 11.46 4.61 8.06
C VAL A 57 11.30 3.32 7.27
N SER A 58 12.30 2.93 6.47
CA SER A 58 12.25 1.79 5.55
C SER A 58 11.88 0.48 6.24
N ASN A 59 12.49 0.19 7.40
CA ASN A 59 12.23 -1.05 8.13
C ASN A 59 10.76 -1.18 8.53
N ALA A 60 10.12 -0.09 8.98
CA ALA A 60 8.70 -0.12 9.30
C ALA A 60 7.82 -0.40 8.07
N PHE A 61 8.20 0.12 6.90
CA PHE A 61 7.49 -0.20 5.65
C PHE A 61 7.66 -1.67 5.23
N ILE A 62 8.87 -2.21 5.34
CA ILE A 62 9.20 -3.60 5.00
C ILE A 62 8.51 -4.56 5.97
N ASP A 63 8.67 -4.36 7.27
CA ASP A 63 8.04 -5.18 8.31
C ASP A 63 6.52 -5.14 8.21
N GLY A 64 5.96 -3.95 7.99
CA GLY A 64 4.54 -3.75 7.75
C GLY A 64 4.01 -4.53 6.55
N ALA A 65 4.74 -4.52 5.43
CA ALA A 65 4.39 -5.27 4.23
C ALA A 65 4.42 -6.78 4.48
N HIS A 66 5.45 -7.31 5.15
CA HIS A 66 5.54 -8.73 5.47
C HIS A 66 4.46 -9.19 6.46
N GLN A 67 4.15 -8.38 7.47
CA GLN A 67 3.03 -8.67 8.38
C GLN A 67 1.69 -8.67 7.64
N ALA A 68 1.48 -7.72 6.73
CA ALA A 68 0.31 -7.67 5.87
C ALA A 68 0.18 -8.91 4.98
N LEU A 69 1.29 -9.35 4.39
CA LEU A 69 1.32 -10.54 3.53
C LEU A 69 1.01 -11.80 4.34
N LYS A 70 1.62 -11.94 5.53
CA LYS A 70 1.36 -13.06 6.43
C LYS A 70 -0.13 -13.16 6.78
N LEU A 71 -0.76 -12.03 7.10
CA LEU A 71 -2.18 -11.96 7.39
C LEU A 71 -3.02 -12.35 6.16
N ALA A 72 -2.70 -11.79 4.99
CA ALA A 72 -3.36 -12.11 3.73
C ALA A 72 -3.29 -13.62 3.42
N GLN A 73 -2.12 -14.23 3.58
CA GLN A 73 -1.93 -15.67 3.37
C GLN A 73 -2.71 -16.52 4.38
N GLN A 74 -2.70 -16.14 5.67
CA GLN A 74 -3.45 -16.82 6.72
C GLN A 74 -4.95 -16.87 6.41
N PHE A 75 -5.50 -15.76 5.90
CA PHE A 75 -6.91 -15.65 5.52
C PHE A 75 -7.19 -16.02 4.06
N LYS A 76 -6.18 -16.51 3.31
CA LYS A 76 -6.28 -16.89 1.89
C LYS A 76 -6.86 -15.77 1.01
N VAL A 77 -6.49 -14.53 1.31
CA VAL A 77 -6.89 -13.35 0.56
C VAL A 77 -6.38 -13.44 -0.88
N THR A 78 -7.26 -13.24 -1.83
CA THR A 78 -6.93 -13.22 -3.27
C THR A 78 -6.93 -11.81 -3.86
N HIS A 79 -7.61 -10.86 -3.21
CA HIS A 79 -7.76 -9.48 -3.68
C HIS A 79 -7.46 -8.50 -2.54
N ALA A 80 -6.75 -7.41 -2.87
CA ALA A 80 -6.46 -6.33 -1.93
C ALA A 80 -6.89 -4.99 -2.52
N ILE A 81 -7.76 -4.29 -1.80
CA ILE A 81 -8.16 -2.91 -2.12
C ILE A 81 -7.28 -1.98 -1.29
N LEU A 82 -6.33 -1.31 -1.95
CA LEU A 82 -5.29 -0.53 -1.29
C LEU A 82 -5.42 0.96 -1.59
N LYS A 83 -4.95 1.79 -0.66
CA LYS A 83 -5.01 3.25 -0.78
C LYS A 83 -4.06 3.75 -1.88
N ALA A 84 -4.61 4.34 -2.93
CA ALA A 84 -3.84 4.92 -4.03
C ALA A 84 -2.80 5.95 -3.55
N LYS A 85 -1.66 6.01 -4.26
CA LYS A 85 -0.55 6.99 -4.11
C LYS A 85 0.31 6.87 -2.86
N SER A 86 -0.04 5.98 -1.93
CA SER A 86 0.76 5.77 -0.71
C SER A 86 2.11 5.10 -1.04
N PRO A 87 3.22 5.46 -0.37
CA PRO A 87 4.49 4.73 -0.45
C PRO A 87 4.39 3.27 0.01
N SER A 88 3.35 2.90 0.75
CA SER A 88 3.09 1.51 1.16
C SER A 88 2.03 0.87 0.27
N CYS A 89 0.88 1.54 0.11
CA CYS A 89 -0.34 0.95 -0.44
C CYS A 89 -0.66 1.37 -1.90
N GLY A 90 0.06 2.34 -2.46
CA GLY A 90 -0.21 2.80 -3.83
C GLY A 90 0.00 1.67 -4.84
N SER A 91 -0.91 1.55 -5.81
CA SER A 91 -0.71 0.73 -7.01
C SER A 91 -0.61 1.65 -8.22
N ASP A 92 0.31 1.33 -9.13
CA ASP A 92 0.53 1.93 -10.46
C ASP A 92 1.01 3.39 -10.48
N LEU A 93 0.71 4.18 -9.45
CA LEU A 93 1.18 5.55 -9.28
C LEU A 93 1.56 5.83 -7.82
N ILE A 94 2.81 6.21 -7.60
CA ILE A 94 3.36 6.69 -6.33
C ILE A 94 4.04 8.06 -6.50
N TYR A 95 4.39 8.72 -5.39
CA TYR A 95 5.17 9.95 -5.45
C TYR A 95 6.63 9.67 -5.81
N ASP A 96 7.23 10.59 -6.56
CA ASP A 96 8.61 10.53 -7.09
C ASP A 96 9.76 10.66 -6.09
N GLY A 97 9.47 10.80 -4.78
CA GLY A 97 10.48 11.03 -3.74
C GLY A 97 10.82 12.49 -3.46
N SER A 98 10.57 13.44 -4.37
CA SER A 98 11.05 14.83 -4.28
C SER A 98 10.23 15.78 -3.40
N PHE A 99 9.14 15.31 -2.79
CA PHE A 99 8.17 16.15 -2.07
C PHE A 99 7.49 17.27 -2.90
N SER A 100 7.73 17.35 -4.22
CA SER A 100 7.09 18.31 -5.14
C SER A 100 5.60 18.04 -5.44
N GLY A 101 5.14 16.82 -5.12
CA GLY A 101 3.80 16.35 -5.45
C GLY A 101 3.70 15.63 -6.81
N HIS A 102 4.79 15.56 -7.56
CA HIS A 102 4.89 14.78 -8.79
C HIS A 102 4.72 13.27 -8.52
N LYS A 103 4.13 12.56 -9.49
CA LYS A 103 3.87 11.13 -9.41
C LYS A 103 4.52 10.40 -10.56
N VAL A 104 5.02 9.21 -10.28
CA VAL A 104 5.65 8.31 -11.25
C VAL A 104 4.94 6.97 -11.24
N HIS A 105 5.10 6.21 -12.33
CA HIS A 105 4.64 4.84 -12.38
C HIS A 105 5.40 3.99 -11.36
N GLY A 106 4.66 3.25 -10.54
CA GLY A 106 5.24 2.40 -9.51
C GLY A 106 4.24 2.01 -8.44
N ASP A 107 4.62 0.99 -7.68
CA ASP A 107 3.85 0.47 -6.56
C ASP A 107 4.49 0.87 -5.22
N GLY A 108 3.67 1.01 -4.19
CA GLY A 108 4.14 1.06 -2.81
C GLY A 108 4.65 -0.30 -2.33
N VAL A 109 5.39 -0.30 -1.22
CA VAL A 109 6.08 -1.49 -0.69
C VAL A 109 5.14 -2.68 -0.47
N THR A 110 3.97 -2.47 0.12
CA THR A 110 2.99 -3.55 0.36
C THR A 110 2.33 -3.99 -0.94
N ALA A 111 1.96 -3.06 -1.82
CA ALA A 111 1.33 -3.38 -3.10
C ALA A 111 2.26 -4.25 -3.97
N ALA A 112 3.55 -3.89 -4.05
CA ALA A 112 4.55 -4.66 -4.79
C ALA A 112 4.71 -6.07 -4.22
N LEU A 113 4.84 -6.19 -2.89
CA LEU A 113 4.99 -7.49 -2.23
C LEU A 113 3.75 -8.40 -2.44
N PHE A 114 2.54 -7.82 -2.42
CA PHE A 114 1.31 -8.55 -2.67
C PHE A 114 1.24 -9.06 -4.11
N LYS A 115 1.57 -8.21 -5.09
CA LYS A 115 1.64 -8.60 -6.51
C LYS A 115 2.64 -9.73 -6.74
N GLN A 116 3.81 -9.68 -6.09
CA GLN A 116 4.81 -10.77 -6.16
C GLN A 116 4.30 -12.11 -5.62
N HIS A 117 3.34 -12.10 -4.70
CA HIS A 117 2.74 -13.30 -4.11
C HIS A 117 1.38 -13.65 -4.72
N GLY A 118 1.06 -13.13 -5.91
CA GLY A 118 -0.13 -13.49 -6.67
C GLY A 118 -1.44 -12.92 -6.12
N ILE A 119 -1.39 -11.94 -5.22
CA ILE A 119 -2.59 -11.22 -4.76
C ILE A 119 -2.94 -10.16 -5.81
N THR A 120 -4.19 -10.14 -6.27
CA THR A 120 -4.69 -9.09 -7.16
C THR A 120 -4.83 -7.80 -6.38
N VAL A 121 -4.01 -6.81 -6.71
CA VAL A 121 -4.05 -5.48 -6.08
C VAL A 121 -4.84 -4.52 -6.95
N MET A 122 -5.70 -3.73 -6.32
CA MET A 122 -6.41 -2.62 -6.95
C MET A 122 -6.51 -1.44 -5.98
N THR A 123 -6.59 -0.25 -6.53
CA THR A 123 -6.87 0.97 -5.77
C THR A 123 -8.35 1.07 -5.41
N GLU A 124 -8.68 1.95 -4.47
CA GLU A 124 -10.08 2.26 -4.17
C GLU A 124 -10.87 2.75 -5.40
N HIS A 125 -10.19 3.37 -6.38
CA HIS A 125 -10.84 3.90 -7.56
C HIS A 125 -11.19 2.80 -8.57
N GLU A 126 -10.23 1.90 -8.83
CA GLU A 126 -10.43 0.77 -9.74
C GLU A 126 -11.53 -0.16 -9.24
N PHE A 127 -11.58 -0.41 -7.92
CA PHE A 127 -12.64 -1.20 -7.30
C PHE A 127 -14.03 -0.58 -7.56
N LEU A 128 -14.20 0.71 -7.31
CA LEU A 128 -15.47 1.40 -7.54
C LEU A 128 -15.89 1.40 -9.02
N VAL A 129 -14.93 1.56 -9.94
CA VAL A 129 -15.19 1.46 -11.38
C VAL A 129 -15.65 0.05 -11.75
N GLN A 130 -15.01 -1.00 -11.22
CA GLN A 130 -15.42 -2.38 -11.47
C GLN A 130 -16.83 -2.67 -10.94
N LEU A 131 -17.15 -2.24 -9.72
CA LEU A 131 -18.50 -2.37 -9.16
C LEU A 131 -19.56 -1.75 -10.07
N SER A 132 -19.30 -0.55 -10.61
CA SER A 132 -20.27 0.13 -11.48
C SER A 132 -20.54 -0.60 -12.81
N LYS A 133 -19.60 -1.44 -13.28
CA LYS A 133 -19.74 -2.24 -14.50
C LYS A 133 -20.48 -3.56 -14.28
N THR A 134 -20.62 -4.01 -13.04
CA THR A 134 -21.29 -5.28 -12.70
C THR A 134 -22.77 -5.10 -12.37
N ILE A 135 -23.21 -3.85 -12.16
CA ILE A 135 -24.60 -3.49 -11.79
C ILE A 135 -25.42 -3.02 -13.01
N LEU A 136 -24.80 -2.93 -14.19
CA LEU A 136 -25.45 -2.68 -15.50
C LEU A 136 -25.43 -3.96 -16.34
#